data_AF-A0A7W5TGR9-F1
#
_entry.id   AF-A0A7W5TGR9-F1
#
_cell.length_a   1.000
_cell.length_b   1.000
_cell.length_c   1.000
_cell.angle_alpha   90.00
_cell.angle_beta   90.00
_cell.angle_gamma   90.00
#
_symmetry.space_group_name_H-M   'P 1'
#
loop_
_entity.id
_entity.type
_entity.pdbx_description
1 polymer ?
#
loop_
_entity_poly.entity_id
_entity_poly.type
_entity_poly.pdbx_seq_one_letter_code
_entity_poly.pdbx_strand_id
1 'polypeptide(L)' 'MNNFLAKTLSSINALIAIVILAYFTLAGAMYMHLIGAILGAIVGIVVAALVCGTIAFLTLIERHLAEIAAATRQPRS' A
#
# COMPACT_ATOMS: atom_id res chain seq x y z
N MET A 1 -5.03 -22.24 -0.47
CA MET A 1 -4.31 -21.22 0.32
C MET A 1 -3.46 -20.38 -0.63
N ASN A 2 -3.91 -19.17 -0.97
CA ASN A 2 -3.26 -18.37 -2.00
C ASN A 2 -2.09 -17.56 -1.41
N ASN A 3 -1.00 -18.25 -1.09
CA ASN A 3 0.27 -17.63 -0.65
C ASN A 3 0.82 -16.66 -1.70
N PHE A 4 0.42 -16.80 -2.96
CA PHE A 4 0.82 -15.93 -4.06
C PHE A 4 0.21 -14.54 -3.93
N LEU A 5 -1.09 -14.43 -3.65
CA LEU A 5 -1.74 -13.13 -3.44
C LEU A 5 -1.14 -12.40 -2.24
N ALA A 6 -0.96 -13.08 -1.10
CA ALA A 6 -0.40 -12.46 0.09
C ALA A 6 1.03 -11.93 -0.13
N LYS A 7 1.85 -12.67 -0.90
CA LYS A 7 3.25 -12.34 -1.15
C LYS A 7 3.40 -11.25 -2.22
N THR A 8 2.57 -11.27 -3.25
CA THR A 8 2.53 -10.23 -4.28
C THR A 8 2.04 -8.91 -3.70
N LEU A 9 1.02 -8.95 -2.84
CA LEU A 9 0.44 -7.73 -2.27
C LEU A 9 1.36 -7.09 -1.23
N SER A 10 2.06 -7.90 -0.41
CA SER A 10 3.12 -7.41 0.47
C SER A 10 4.31 -6.82 -0.30
N SER A 11 4.68 -7.43 -1.43
CA SER A 11 5.76 -6.96 -2.32
C SER A 11 5.41 -5.61 -2.95
N ILE A 12 4.22 -5.50 -3.55
CA ILE A 12 3.73 -4.27 -4.18
C ILE A 12 3.58 -3.16 -3.14
N ASN A 13 3.09 -3.47 -1.95
CA ASN A 13 2.95 -2.50 -0.87
C ASN A 13 4.31 -1.90 -0.44
N ALA A 14 5.34 -2.75 -0.29
CA ALA A 14 6.69 -2.28 0.04
C ALA A 14 7.29 -1.44 -1.10
N LEU A 15 7.06 -1.84 -2.36
CA LEU A 15 7.53 -1.11 -3.53
C LEU A 15 6.89 0.29 -3.60
N ILE A 16 5.58 0.39 -3.41
CA ILE A 16 4.84 1.66 -3.44
C ILE A 16 5.35 2.60 -2.33
N ALA A 17 5.56 2.07 -1.12
CA ALA A 17 6.10 2.86 0.00
C ALA A 17 7.47 3.47 -0.33
N ILE A 18 8.37 2.66 -0.91
CA ILE A 18 9.73 3.11 -1.30
C ILE A 18 9.64 4.20 -2.38
N VAL A 19 8.77 4.02 -3.38
CA VAL A 19 8.61 5.00 -4.47
C VAL A 19 8.06 6.33 -3.96
N ILE A 20 7.05 6.30 -3.09
CA ILE A 20 6.47 7.52 -2.48
C ILE A 20 7.53 8.24 -1.64
N LEU A 21 8.25 7.51 -0.79
CA LEU A 21 9.31 8.09 0.04
C LEU A 21 10.42 8.69 -0.81
N ALA A 22 10.91 7.97 -1.81
CA ALA A 22 11.95 8.47 -2.71
C ALA A 22 11.49 9.73 -3.46
N TYR A 23 10.25 9.77 -3.95
CA TYR A 23 9.72 10.93 -4.65
C TYR A 23 9.62 12.16 -3.75
N PHE A 24 8.99 12.03 -2.58
CA PHE A 24 8.81 13.15 -1.66
C PHE A 24 10.12 13.64 -1.04
N THR A 25 11.06 12.73 -0.77
CA THR A 25 12.40 13.10 -0.28
C THR A 25 13.21 13.84 -1.34
N LEU A 26 13.24 13.37 -2.60
CA LEU A 26 13.91 14.06 -3.70
C LEU A 26 13.24 15.40 -4.02
N ALA A 27 11.92 15.43 -4.10
CA ALA A 27 11.17 16.65 -4.37
C ALA A 27 11.46 17.69 -3.29
N GLY A 28 11.38 17.30 -2.01
CA GLY A 28 11.76 18.15 -0.89
C GLY A 28 13.20 18.66 -1.00
N ALA A 29 14.14 17.79 -1.36
CA ALA A 29 15.55 18.16 -1.52
C ALA A 29 15.79 19.21 -2.63
N MET A 30 14.98 19.21 -3.69
CA MET A 30 15.08 20.21 -4.77
C MET A 30 14.65 21.61 -4.33
N TYR A 31 13.66 21.75 -3.44
CA TYR A 31 13.12 23.06 -3.08
C TYR A 31 13.89 23.75 -1.94
N MET A 32 14.36 23.00 -0.92
CA MET A 32 14.99 23.56 0.28
C MET A 32 16.22 22.76 0.74
N HIS A 33 16.89 22.06 -0.18
CA HIS A 33 18.06 21.22 0.10
C HIS A 33 17.81 20.29 1.31
N LEU A 34 18.62 20.40 2.38
CA LEU A 34 18.55 19.49 3.53
C LEU A 34 17.23 19.63 4.32
N ILE A 35 16.76 20.85 4.53
CA ILE A 35 15.52 21.11 5.28
C ILE A 35 14.32 20.59 4.48
N GLY A 36 14.32 20.84 3.18
CA GLY A 36 13.29 20.33 2.28
C GLY A 36 13.28 18.82 2.20
N ALA A 37 14.45 18.16 2.20
CA ALA A 37 14.54 16.69 2.22
C ALA A 37 13.93 16.10 3.50
N ILE A 38 14.15 16.72 4.66
CA ILE A 38 13.58 16.28 5.95
C ILE A 38 12.06 16.48 5.96
N LEU A 39 11.58 17.66 5.56
CA LEU A 39 10.15 17.97 5.49
C LEU A 39 9.44 17.07 4.47
N GLY A 40 10.06 16.88 3.30
CA GLY A 40 9.62 15.95 2.27
C GLY A 40 9.59 14.51 2.77
N ALA A 41 10.59 14.06 3.52
CA ALA A 41 10.58 12.74 4.14
C ALA A 41 9.41 12.56 5.09
N ILE A 42 9.15 13.52 5.98
CA ILE A 42 8.05 13.46 6.95
C ILE A 42 6.70 13.39 6.22
N VAL A 43 6.46 14.27 5.25
CA VAL A 43 5.23 14.26 4.45
C VAL A 43 5.13 12.96 3.65
N GLY A 44 6.22 12.51 3.05
CA GLY A 44 6.30 11.24 2.32
C GLY A 44 5.97 10.03 3.18
N ILE A 45 6.44 9.99 4.45
CA ILE A 45 6.10 8.93 5.41
C ILE A 45 4.60 8.94 5.71
N VAL A 46 4.00 10.12 5.95
CA VAL A 46 2.56 10.23 6.22
C VAL A 46 1.75 9.73 5.02
N VAL A 47 2.09 10.17 3.81
CA VAL A 47 1.42 9.73 2.58
C VAL A 47 1.60 8.23 2.35
N ALA A 48 2.82 7.71 2.50
CA ALA A 48 3.10 6.28 2.35
C ALA A 48 2.32 5.44 3.36
N ALA A 49 2.23 5.87 4.62
CA ALA A 49 1.45 5.18 5.65
C ALA A 49 -0.05 5.15 5.32
N LEU A 50 -0.61 6.24 4.80
CA LEU A 50 -2.02 6.30 4.37
C LEU A 50 -2.28 5.36 3.18
N VAL A 51 -1.41 5.38 2.16
CA VAL A 51 -1.55 4.53 0.98
C VAL A 51 -1.37 3.04 1.35
N CYS A 52 -0.34 2.70 2.11
CA CYS A 52 -0.11 1.33 2.56
C CYS A 52 -1.23 0.82 3.49
N GLY A 53 -1.72 1.69 4.38
CA GLY A 53 -2.85 1.37 5.25
C GLY A 53 -4.12 1.06 4.45
N THR A 54 -4.48 1.90 3.47
CA THR A 54 -5.68 1.68 2.65
C THR A 54 -5.61 0.40 1.83
N ILE A 55 -4.45 0.09 1.24
CA ILE A 55 -4.23 -1.17 0.51
C ILE A 55 -4.40 -2.39 1.43
N ALA A 56 -3.87 -2.33 2.66
CA ALA A 56 -4.04 -3.41 3.64
C ALA A 56 -5.52 -3.61 4.04
N PHE A 57 -6.27 -2.52 4.25
CA PHE A 57 -7.70 -2.58 4.53
C PHE A 57 -8.50 -3.16 3.35
N LEU A 58 -8.23 -2.75 2.12
CA LEU A 58 -8.90 -3.29 0.93
C LEU A 58 -8.63 -4.78 0.75
N THR A 59 -7.43 -5.25 1.07
CA THR A 59 -7.06 -6.67 0.98
C THR A 59 -7.83 -7.52 2.01
N LEU A 60 -8.03 -6.99 3.22
CA LEU A 60 -8.88 -7.64 4.23
C LEU A 60 -10.33 -7.75 3.73
N ILE A 61 -10.86 -6.67 3.14
CA ILE A 61 -12.22 -6.64 2.58
C ILE A 61 -12.37 -7.63 1.42
N GLU A 62 -11.44 -7.67 0.47
CA GLU A 62 -11.45 -8.62 -0.65
C GLU A 62 -11.52 -10.07 -0.16
N ARG A 63 -10.83 -10.38 0.95
CA ARG A 63 -10.82 -11.72 1.51
C ARG A 63 -12.19 -12.13 2.05
N HIS A 64 -12.90 -11.21 2.71
CA HIS A 64 -14.28 -11.43 3.15
C HIS A 64 -15.24 -11.51 1.96
N LEU A 65 -15.07 -10.64 0.96
CA LEU A 65 -15.91 -10.62 -0.24
C LEU A 65 -15.73 -11.88 -1.08
N ALA A 66 -14.50 -12.40 -1.18
CA ALA A 66 -14.17 -13.64 -1.86
C ALA A 66 -14.80 -14.85 -1.17
N GLU A 67 -14.84 -14.88 0.17
CA GLU A 67 -15.57 -15.93 0.91
C GLU A 67 -17.07 -15.88 0.66
N ILE A 68 -17.67 -14.70 0.71
CA ILE A 68 -19.12 -14.54 0.44
C ILE A 68 -19.43 -14.92 -1.02
N ALA A 69 -18.61 -14.46 -1.96
CA ALA A 69 -18.74 -14.81 -3.37
C ALA A 69 -18.61 -16.33 -3.60
N ALA A 70 -17.67 -17.00 -2.92
CA ALA A 70 -17.52 -18.45 -2.98
C ALA A 70 -18.75 -19.19 -2.39
N ALA A 71 -19.27 -18.72 -1.26
CA ALA A 71 -20.47 -19.27 -0.63
C ALA A 71 -21.72 -19.09 -1.51
N THR A 72 -21.83 -17.97 -2.23
CA THR A 72 -22.92 -17.75 -3.21
C THR A 72 -22.74 -18.54 -4.51
N ARG A 73 -21.50 -18.93 -4.85
CA ARG A 73 -21.20 -19.72 -6.06
C ARG A 73 -21.32 -21.22 -5.87
N GLN A 74 -21.37 -21.75 -4.64
CA GLN A 74 -21.77 -23.14 -4.41
C GLN A 74 -23.27 -23.27 -4.72
N PRO A 75 -23.66 -23.87 -5.85
CA PRO A 75 -25.05 -24.17 -6.11
C PRO A 75 -25.45 -25.21 -5.06
N ARG A 76 -26.58 -24.99 -4.39
CA ARG A 76 -27.38 -26.10 -3.88
C ARG A 76 -27.76 -26.97 -5.08
N SER A 77 -26.99 -28.01 -5.38
CA SER A 77 -27.40 -29.16 -6.18
C SER A 77 -26.50 -30.34 -5.87
#